data_AF-A0AAU9U788-F1
#
_entry.id   AF-A0AAU9U788-F1
#
_cell.length_a   1.000
_cell.length_b   1.000
_cell.length_c   1.000
_cell.angle_alpha   90.00
_cell.angle_beta   90.00
_cell.angle_gamma   90.00
#
_symmetry.space_group_name_H-M   'P 1'
#
loop_
_entity.id
_entity.type
_entity.pdbx_description
1 polymer ?
#
loop_
_entity_poly.entity_id
_entity_poly.type
_entity_poly.pdbx_seq_one_letter_code
_entity_poly.pdbx_strand_id
1 'polypeptide(L)'
;MATGGNRVCSVIACTGESIDTCGRRFENYISNTTGIFEELRIIATLPTPRKDNELDADRSAYFPVTLNTEIMPLRSDDYTFQQLSILNIVSIYDFLLTNTNVELYTFAIWGREYTTDAQLASPPSNQHDSAETTTTTTTTPTPTTAQPGSSTTHRINFILFIGSIIIYLR
;
A
#
# COMPACT_ATOMS: atom_id res chain seq x y z
N MET A 1 0.76 -26.87 9.08
CA MET A 1 1.14 -25.70 8.27
C MET A 1 1.23 -24.52 9.24
N ALA A 2 2.36 -23.80 9.27
CA ALA A 2 2.47 -22.61 10.10
C ALA A 2 1.81 -21.43 9.36
N THR A 3 0.97 -20.67 10.05
CA THR A 3 0.43 -19.40 9.54
C THR A 3 1.15 -18.23 10.20
N GLY A 4 1.28 -17.13 9.47
CA GLY A 4 1.96 -15.93 9.95
C GLY A 4 1.15 -14.68 9.66
N GLY A 5 1.00 -13.83 10.66
CA GLY A 5 0.37 -12.53 10.55
C GLY A 5 1.21 -11.58 9.71
N ASN A 6 0.62 -11.06 8.63
CA ASN A 6 1.27 -10.10 7.75
C ASN A 6 0.37 -8.89 7.52
N ARG A 7 0.98 -7.71 7.43
CA ARG A 7 0.34 -6.47 6.96
C ARG A 7 1.21 -5.89 5.85
N VAL A 8 0.60 -5.54 4.73
CA VAL A 8 1.33 -5.02 3.58
C VAL A 8 0.58 -3.86 2.97
N CYS A 9 1.31 -2.80 2.62
CA CYS A 9 0.86 -1.74 1.73
C CYS A 9 1.91 -1.60 0.64
N SER A 10 1.53 -1.84 -0.62
CA SER A 10 2.49 -1.96 -1.71
C SER A 10 1.97 -1.39 -3.00
N VAL A 11 2.87 -0.77 -3.75
CA VAL A 11 2.77 -0.63 -5.20
C VAL A 11 3.59 -1.76 -5.83
N ILE A 12 2.98 -2.51 -6.75
CA ILE A 12 3.58 -3.69 -7.36
C ILE A 12 3.24 -3.77 -8.85
N ALA A 13 4.24 -4.13 -9.65
CA ALA A 13 4.06 -4.41 -11.07
C ALA A 13 3.37 -5.77 -11.26
N CYS A 14 2.48 -5.84 -12.26
CA CYS A 14 1.78 -7.07 -12.63
C CYS A 14 2.45 -7.67 -13.87
N THR A 15 2.49 -9.00 -13.97
CA THR A 15 3.11 -9.67 -15.12
C THR A 15 2.21 -9.65 -16.37
N GLY A 16 0.96 -9.20 -16.24
CA GLY A 16 -0.01 -9.03 -17.31
C GLY A 16 -1.04 -7.96 -16.95
N GLU A 17 -2.11 -7.87 -17.75
CA GLU A 17 -3.14 -6.82 -17.61
C GLU A 17 -4.19 -7.15 -16.54
N SER A 18 -4.31 -8.42 -16.13
CA SER A 18 -5.30 -8.86 -15.16
C SER A 18 -4.73 -8.90 -13.74
N ILE A 19 -5.57 -8.60 -12.75
CA ILE A 19 -5.17 -8.47 -11.35
C ILE A 19 -4.61 -9.75 -10.73
N ASP A 20 -4.97 -10.93 -11.24
CA ASP A 20 -4.44 -12.23 -10.79
C ASP A 20 -2.97 -12.45 -11.20
N THR A 21 -2.44 -11.59 -12.06
CA THR A 21 -1.03 -11.56 -12.48
C THR A 21 -0.18 -10.63 -11.60
N CYS A 22 -0.80 -9.82 -10.74
CA CYS A 22 -0.10 -8.99 -9.77
C CYS A 22 0.46 -9.83 -8.62
N GLY A 23 1.61 -9.45 -8.08
CA GLY A 23 2.27 -10.22 -7.01
C GLY A 23 2.89 -11.54 -7.46
N ARG A 24 2.92 -11.81 -8.76
CA ARG A 24 3.67 -12.94 -9.33
C ARG A 24 5.11 -12.54 -9.61
N ARG A 25 6.00 -13.52 -9.51
CA ARG A 25 7.43 -13.32 -9.78
C ARG A 25 7.64 -13.18 -11.29
N PHE A 26 8.36 -12.14 -11.69
CA PHE A 26 8.90 -12.02 -13.04
C PHE A 26 9.99 -13.09 -13.23
N GLU A 27 9.80 -14.00 -14.20
CA GLU A 27 10.78 -15.06 -14.49
C GLU A 27 12.06 -14.51 -15.13
N ASN A 28 11.92 -13.44 -15.92
CA ASN A 28 12.99 -12.76 -16.64
C ASN A 28 12.85 -11.24 -16.46
N TYR A 29 13.93 -10.51 -16.75
CA TYR A 29 13.87 -9.05 -16.88
C TYR A 29 12.91 -8.66 -18.01
N ILE A 30 11.97 -7.75 -17.74
CA ILE A 30 11.08 -7.19 -18.75
C ILE A 30 11.11 -5.66 -18.65
N SER A 31 11.77 -5.01 -19.60
CA SER A 31 11.75 -3.54 -19.75
C SER A 31 10.32 -3.03 -19.98
N ASN A 32 9.99 -1.82 -19.47
CA ASN A 32 8.68 -1.17 -19.59
C ASN A 32 7.51 -1.82 -18.82
N THR A 33 7.80 -2.66 -17.82
CA THR A 33 6.76 -3.19 -16.92
C THR A 33 6.44 -2.27 -15.73
N THR A 34 7.15 -1.15 -15.64
CA THR A 34 7.10 -0.25 -14.50
C THR A 34 6.59 1.11 -14.92
N GLY A 35 5.67 1.67 -14.15
CA GLY A 35 5.24 3.06 -14.33
C GLY A 35 6.37 4.04 -14.00
N ILE A 36 6.38 5.18 -14.68
CA ILE A 36 7.20 6.34 -14.28
C ILE A 36 6.37 7.13 -13.27
N PHE A 37 6.94 7.43 -12.11
CA PHE A 37 6.25 8.14 -11.04
C PHE A 37 6.80 9.56 -10.92
N GLU A 38 5.95 10.59 -10.97
CA GLU A 38 6.36 11.95 -10.57
C GLU A 38 6.60 12.04 -9.06
N GLU A 39 5.79 11.31 -8.28
CA GLU A 39 5.92 11.15 -6.84
C GLU A 39 5.41 9.76 -6.46
N LEU A 40 6.17 9.05 -5.62
CA LEU A 40 5.72 7.80 -5.03
C LEU A 40 5.98 7.82 -3.52
N ARG A 41 4.89 7.86 -2.75
CA ARG A 41 4.93 7.93 -1.29
C ARG A 41 3.88 7.02 -0.69
N ILE A 42 4.28 6.18 0.26
CA ILE A 42 3.40 5.34 1.06
C ILE A 42 3.41 5.89 2.49
N ILE A 43 2.22 6.24 3.00
CA ILE A 43 2.03 6.63 4.39
C ILE A 43 1.18 5.55 5.06
N ALA A 44 1.76 4.84 6.02
CA ALA A 44 1.07 3.80 6.78
C ALA A 44 0.89 4.23 8.24
N THR A 45 -0.36 4.28 8.69
CA THR A 45 -0.74 4.57 10.07
C THR A 45 -1.07 3.26 10.77
N LEU A 46 -0.23 2.85 11.72
CA LEU A 46 -0.29 1.54 12.35
C LEU A 46 -0.26 1.68 13.89
N PRO A 47 -0.83 0.73 14.64
CA PRO A 47 -0.63 0.68 16.08
C PRO A 47 0.87 0.62 16.40
N THR A 48 1.32 1.40 17.39
CA THR A 48 2.73 1.36 17.80
C THR A 48 3.06 -0.04 18.32
N PRO A 49 4.13 -0.71 17.83
CA PRO A 49 4.55 -2.00 18.35
C PRO A 49 4.73 -1.94 19.85
N ARG A 50 4.19 -2.94 20.55
CA ARG A 50 4.35 -3.10 22.00
C ARG A 50 5.08 -4.40 22.25
N LYS A 51 5.96 -4.40 23.25
CA LYS A 51 6.64 -5.61 23.69
C LYS A 51 5.63 -6.63 24.21
N ASP A 52 5.79 -7.87 23.76
CA ASP A 52 5.14 -9.03 24.33
C ASP A 52 6.10 -9.71 25.30
N ASN A 53 5.66 -9.88 26.55
CA ASN A 53 6.51 -10.44 27.61
C ASN A 53 6.72 -11.95 27.45
N GLU A 54 5.82 -12.66 26.76
CA GLU A 54 5.94 -14.11 26.56
C GLU A 54 6.95 -14.42 25.45
N LEU A 55 7.05 -13.54 24.45
CA LEU A 55 7.92 -13.71 23.29
C LEU A 55 9.26 -12.96 23.41
N ASP A 56 9.42 -12.13 24.45
CA ASP A 56 10.53 -11.18 24.62
C ASP A 56 10.81 -10.33 23.36
N ALA A 57 9.76 -10.02 22.60
CA ALA A 57 9.84 -9.36 21.31
C ALA A 57 8.68 -8.38 21.12
N ASP A 58 8.83 -7.43 20.19
CA ASP A 58 7.72 -6.57 19.80
C ASP A 58 6.64 -7.37 19.07
N ARG A 59 5.37 -7.06 19.34
CA ARG A 59 4.20 -7.71 18.73
C ARG A 59 4.10 -7.52 17.21
N SER A 60 4.72 -6.48 16.69
CA SER A 60 4.79 -6.24 15.25
C SER A 60 6.08 -5.56 14.86
N ALA A 61 6.49 -5.73 13.61
CA ALA A 61 7.64 -5.07 13.02
C ALA A 61 7.33 -4.72 11.56
N TYR A 62 7.82 -3.57 11.09
CA TYR A 62 7.53 -3.05 9.74
C TYR A 62 8.82 -2.60 9.07
N PHE A 63 8.96 -2.92 7.78
CA PHE A 63 10.17 -2.73 7.01
C PHE A 63 9.83 -2.17 5.62
N PRO A 64 10.67 -1.27 5.07
CA PRO A 64 10.58 -0.90 3.68
C PRO A 64 11.06 -2.06 2.81
N VAL A 65 10.33 -2.35 1.73
CA VAL A 65 10.67 -3.36 0.74
C VAL A 65 10.67 -2.69 -0.62
N THR A 66 11.78 -2.84 -1.34
CA THR A 66 11.96 -2.27 -2.67
C THR A 66 12.57 -3.30 -3.60
N LEU A 67 12.22 -3.21 -4.88
CA LEU A 67 12.81 -4.05 -5.93
C LEU A 67 12.79 -3.28 -7.25
N ASN A 68 13.96 -3.11 -7.85
CA ASN A 68 14.08 -2.57 -9.20
C ASN A 68 13.89 -3.66 -10.28
N THR A 69 13.93 -3.26 -11.54
CA THR A 69 13.76 -4.18 -12.68
C THR A 69 14.89 -5.20 -12.81
N GLU A 70 16.07 -4.92 -12.24
CA GLU A 70 17.21 -5.84 -12.15
C GLU A 70 17.07 -6.88 -11.02
N ILE A 71 15.93 -6.92 -10.32
CA ILE A 71 15.68 -7.82 -9.17
C ILE A 71 16.66 -7.52 -8.02
N MET A 72 17.02 -6.26 -7.85
CA MET A 72 17.88 -5.77 -6.78
C MET A 72 17.12 -4.78 -5.88
N PRO A 73 17.43 -4.73 -4.57
CA PRO A 73 16.93 -3.66 -3.71
C PRO A 73 17.38 -2.29 -4.24
N LEU A 74 16.59 -1.26 -3.99
CA LEU A 74 17.02 0.11 -4.23
C LEU A 74 18.18 0.48 -3.32
N ARG A 75 18.98 1.42 -3.80
CA ARG A 75 20.03 2.02 -2.99
C ARG A 75 19.39 2.86 -1.89
N SER A 76 20.08 3.02 -0.77
CA SER A 76 19.59 3.77 0.38
C SER A 76 19.41 5.27 0.12
N ASP A 77 20.03 5.80 -0.94
CA ASP A 77 19.90 7.19 -1.39
C ASP A 77 18.70 7.43 -2.32
N ASP A 78 18.09 6.37 -2.85
CA ASP A 78 16.93 6.43 -3.77
C ASP A 78 15.58 6.51 -3.04
N TYR A 79 15.57 6.39 -1.71
CA TYR A 79 14.35 6.53 -0.90
C TYR A 79 14.63 7.06 0.50
N THR A 80 13.57 7.48 1.20
CA THR A 80 13.58 7.76 2.64
C THR A 80 12.50 6.95 3.34
N PHE A 81 12.82 6.40 4.50
CA PHE A 81 11.89 5.66 5.34
C PHE A 81 11.99 6.19 6.77
N GLN A 82 10.91 6.80 7.26
CA GLN A 82 10.85 7.42 8.57
C GLN A 82 9.70 6.85 9.40
N GLN A 83 9.93 6.72 10.70
CA GLN A 83 8.90 6.35 11.66
C GLN A 83 8.70 7.51 12.64
N LEU A 84 7.45 7.98 12.73
CA LEU A 84 7.02 8.99 13.69
C LEU A 84 6.04 8.34 14.67
N SER A 85 6.33 8.37 15.96
CA SER A 85 5.39 7.91 16.98
C SER A 85 4.60 9.08 17.55
N ILE A 86 3.27 8.96 17.55
CA ILE A 86 2.36 9.92 18.15
C ILE A 86 1.83 9.32 19.45
N LEU A 87 2.16 9.97 20.57
CA LEU A 87 1.67 9.63 21.92
C LEU A 87 1.88 8.15 22.30
N ASN A 88 2.86 7.46 21.70
CA ASN A 88 3.14 6.02 21.86
C ASN A 88 1.94 5.09 21.60
N ILE A 89 0.91 5.58 20.91
CA ILE A 89 -0.29 4.80 20.56
C ILE A 89 -0.29 4.43 19.08
N VAL A 90 0.19 5.34 18.23
CA VAL A 90 0.15 5.22 16.78
C VAL A 90 1.52 5.54 16.22
N SER A 91 2.00 4.69 15.32
CA SER A 91 3.21 4.91 14.53
C SER A 91 2.82 5.22 13.09
N ILE A 92 3.34 6.32 12.58
CA ILE A 92 3.22 6.71 11.18
C ILE A 92 4.53 6.36 10.51
N TYR A 93 4.46 5.49 9.51
CA TYR A 93 5.58 5.17 8.63
C TYR A 93 5.42 5.99 7.36
N ASP A 94 6.44 6.79 7.06
CA ASP A 94 6.50 7.63 5.88
C ASP A 94 7.60 7.10 4.96
N PHE A 95 7.20 6.56 3.82
CA PHE A 95 8.09 5.92 2.86
C PHE A 95 8.01 6.62 1.52
N LEU A 96 9.06 7.35 1.15
CA LEU A 96 9.10 8.22 -0.03
C LEU A 96 10.22 7.78 -0.97
N LEU A 97 9.89 7.60 -2.25
CA LEU A 97 10.87 7.45 -3.33
C LEU A 97 11.44 8.82 -3.68
N THR A 98 12.76 9.00 -3.53
CA THR A 98 13.43 10.28 -3.82
C THR A 98 13.95 10.35 -5.24
N ASN A 99 14.40 9.21 -5.79
CA ASN A 99 14.78 9.11 -7.18
C ASN A 99 13.58 8.62 -8.00
N THR A 100 12.98 9.49 -8.80
CA THR A 100 11.77 9.17 -9.58
C THR A 100 12.08 8.52 -10.94
N ASN A 101 13.35 8.49 -11.34
CA ASN A 101 13.78 7.93 -12.62
C ASN A 101 14.02 6.41 -12.56
N VAL A 102 13.87 5.80 -11.39
CA VAL A 102 14.09 4.37 -11.22
C VAL A 102 12.84 3.59 -11.60
N GLU A 103 13.06 2.49 -12.32
CA GLU A 103 12.04 1.50 -12.65
C GLU A 103 11.87 0.50 -11.49
N LEU A 104 10.62 0.29 -11.06
CA LEU A 104 10.29 -0.50 -9.87
C LEU A 104 9.36 -1.67 -10.17
N TYR A 105 9.75 -2.87 -9.76
CA TYR A 105 8.81 -3.98 -9.63
C TYR A 105 7.98 -3.87 -8.36
N THR A 106 8.57 -3.41 -7.25
CA THR A 106 7.80 -3.18 -6.02
C THR A 106 8.37 -2.05 -5.17
N PHE A 107 7.46 -1.35 -4.51
CA PHE A 107 7.72 -0.38 -3.47
C PHE A 107 6.66 -0.56 -2.39
N ALA A 108 7.05 -1.02 -1.21
CA ALA A 108 6.12 -1.49 -0.20
C ALA A 108 6.61 -1.24 1.23
N ILE A 109 5.65 -1.11 2.13
CA ILE A 109 5.87 -1.32 3.57
C ILE A 109 5.31 -2.70 3.89
N TRP A 110 6.18 -3.62 4.26
CA TRP A 110 5.80 -4.96 4.70
C TRP A 110 6.01 -5.08 6.21
N GLY A 111 5.05 -5.67 6.91
CA GLY A 111 5.17 -5.92 8.33
C GLY A 111 4.60 -7.24 8.77
N ARG A 112 5.10 -7.66 9.93
CA ARG A 112 4.68 -8.84 10.68
C ARG A 112 3.81 -8.42 11.85
N GLU A 113 2.76 -9.19 12.10
CA GLU A 113 1.94 -9.11 13.31
C GLU A 113 2.01 -10.47 14.00
N TYR A 114 2.93 -10.62 14.95
CA TYR A 114 3.22 -11.91 15.57
C TYR A 114 2.07 -12.41 16.43
N THR A 115 1.18 -11.51 16.88
CA THR A 115 -0.01 -11.90 17.67
C THR A 115 -1.07 -12.65 16.86
N THR A 116 -0.97 -12.63 15.53
CA THR A 116 -1.87 -13.37 14.64
C THR A 116 -1.23 -14.57 13.97
N ASP A 117 -0.02 -14.94 14.37
CA ASP A 117 0.59 -16.20 13.98
C ASP A 117 -0.26 -17.38 14.51
N ALA A 118 -0.27 -18.51 13.78
CA ALA A 118 -1.12 -19.69 14.03
C ALA A 118 -2.65 -19.48 13.90
N GLN A 119 -3.13 -18.28 13.57
CA GLN A 119 -4.56 -18.05 13.25
C GLN A 119 -4.90 -18.51 11.82
N LEU A 120 -6.19 -18.73 11.55
CA LEU A 120 -6.67 -19.05 10.20
C LEU A 120 -6.39 -17.87 9.26
N ALA A 121 -6.00 -18.18 8.01
CA ALA A 121 -5.78 -17.17 7.00
C ALA A 121 -7.06 -16.35 6.77
N SER A 122 -6.91 -15.04 6.64
CA SER A 122 -8.00 -14.18 6.19
C SER A 122 -8.48 -14.64 4.81
N PRO A 123 -9.79 -14.64 4.55
CA PRO A 123 -10.31 -14.93 3.21
C PRO A 123 -9.73 -13.91 2.20
N PRO A 124 -9.61 -14.30 0.91
CA PRO A 124 -9.23 -13.35 -0.13
C PRO A 124 -10.19 -12.16 -0.13
N SER A 125 -9.64 -10.95 -0.30
CA SER A 125 -10.47 -9.76 -0.44
C SER A 125 -11.28 -9.89 -1.72
N ASN A 126 -12.61 -9.99 -1.62
CA ASN A 126 -13.47 -9.85 -2.78
C ASN A 126 -13.27 -8.44 -3.31
N GLN A 127 -12.71 -8.33 -4.52
CA GLN A 127 -12.68 -7.06 -5.24
C GLN A 127 -14.12 -6.58 -5.33
N HIS A 128 -14.41 -5.48 -4.64
CA HIS A 128 -15.65 -4.78 -4.82
C HIS A 128 -15.52 -4.09 -6.18
N ASP A 129 -15.77 -4.84 -7.25
CA ASP A 129 -16.32 -4.21 -8.44
C ASP A 129 -17.51 -3.41 -7.92
N SER A 130 -17.45 -2.10 -8.10
CA SER A 130 -18.66 -1.31 -8.03
C SER A 130 -19.53 -1.84 -9.15
N ALA A 131 -20.36 -2.83 -8.82
CA ALA A 131 -21.43 -3.29 -9.66
C ALA A 131 -22.37 -2.09 -9.81
N GLU A 132 -22.12 -1.30 -10.85
CA GLU A 132 -23.10 -0.46 -11.47
C GLU A 132 -24.33 -1.34 -11.69
N THR A 133 -25.39 -1.03 -10.95
CA THR A 133 -26.68 -1.72 -11.05
C THR A 133 -27.21 -1.46 -12.45
N THR A 134 -26.84 -2.35 -13.37
CA THR A 134 -27.33 -2.33 -14.74
C THR A 134 -28.68 -3.04 -14.75
N THR A 135 -29.74 -2.25 -14.62
CA THR A 135 -31.09 -2.65 -15.02
C THR A 135 -31.04 -2.97 -16.51
N THR A 136 -31.33 -4.23 -16.85
CA THR A 136 -31.41 -4.73 -18.21
C THR A 136 -32.41 -3.93 -19.03
N THR A 137 -31.96 -3.19 -20.04
CA THR A 137 -32.80 -2.89 -21.21
C THR A 137 -31.95 -2.88 -22.47
N THR A 138 -32.22 -3.87 -23.31
CA THR A 138 -31.70 -4.12 -24.65
C THR A 138 -31.76 -2.88 -25.54
N THR A 139 -30.63 -2.48 -26.15
CA THR A 139 -30.54 -2.03 -27.55
C THR A 139 -29.08 -1.89 -28.05
N THR A 140 -28.89 -2.32 -29.29
CA THR A 140 -27.73 -2.50 -30.20
C THR A 140 -26.71 -1.33 -30.30
N PRO A 141 -25.43 -1.57 -30.69
CA PRO A 141 -24.29 -0.67 -30.39
C PRO A 141 -23.98 0.37 -31.48
N THR A 142 -23.29 1.45 -31.09
CA THR A 142 -22.54 2.36 -31.99
C THR A 142 -21.28 2.85 -31.25
N PRO A 143 -20.09 2.92 -31.89
CA PRO A 143 -18.82 3.11 -31.19
C PRO A 143 -18.41 4.58 -31.14
N THR A 144 -17.93 5.09 -29.99
CA THR A 144 -17.16 6.36 -29.92
C THR A 144 -16.29 6.42 -28.66
N THR A 145 -14.99 6.42 -28.92
CA THR A 145 -13.87 7.20 -28.31
C THR A 145 -13.63 7.17 -26.79
N ALA A 146 -12.45 6.65 -26.44
CA ALA A 146 -11.87 6.62 -25.10
C ALA A 146 -11.56 8.02 -24.55
N GLN A 147 -11.87 8.23 -23.26
CA GLN A 147 -11.37 9.34 -22.45
C GLN A 147 -10.81 8.79 -21.11
N PRO A 148 -9.69 9.33 -20.57
CA PRO A 148 -8.92 8.70 -19.50
C PRO A 148 -9.58 8.77 -18.13
N GLY A 149 -9.27 7.77 -17.30
CA GLY A 149 -9.80 7.59 -15.94
C GLY A 149 -9.51 8.77 -15.01
N SER A 150 -10.57 9.15 -14.29
CA SER A 150 -10.55 10.15 -13.22
C SER A 150 -9.93 9.55 -11.94
N SER A 151 -8.96 10.24 -11.34
CA SER A 151 -8.49 9.96 -9.98
C SER A 151 -9.18 10.93 -9.00
N THR A 152 -9.91 10.39 -8.04
CA THR A 152 -10.53 11.17 -6.95
C THR A 152 -9.56 11.29 -5.77
N THR A 153 -8.93 12.46 -5.65
CA THR A 153 -8.17 12.84 -4.45
C THR A 153 -9.12 13.27 -3.34
N HIS A 154 -9.26 12.47 -2.27
CA HIS A 154 -9.93 12.92 -1.05
C HIS A 154 -9.01 13.88 -0.26
N ARG A 155 -9.20 15.18 -0.45
CA ARG A 155 -8.61 16.21 0.42
C ARG A 155 -9.42 16.31 1.71
N ILE A 156 -8.96 15.66 2.77
CA ILE A 156 -9.50 15.86 4.12
C ILE A 156 -9.03 17.24 4.60
N ASN A 157 -9.96 18.19 4.69
CA ASN A 157 -9.72 19.56 5.14
C ASN A 157 -9.31 19.58 6.63
N PHE A 158 -8.03 19.84 6.89
CA PHE A 158 -7.41 19.94 8.24
C PHE A 158 -7.96 21.10 9.10
N ILE A 159 -8.73 22.01 8.50
CA ILE A 159 -9.23 23.24 9.15
C ILE A 159 -10.32 22.95 10.21
N LEU A 160 -11.03 21.82 10.12
CA LEU A 160 -12.10 21.50 11.07
C LEU A 160 -11.61 20.95 12.42
N PHE A 161 -10.36 20.47 12.51
CA PHE A 161 -9.84 19.92 13.77
C PHE A 161 -9.37 21.00 14.77
N ILE A 162 -8.91 22.15 14.29
CA ILE A 162 -8.40 23.23 15.16
C ILE A 162 -9.57 23.96 15.86
N GLY A 163 -10.71 24.11 15.19
CA GLY A 163 -11.90 24.75 15.78
C GLY A 163 -12.48 23.99 16.98
N SER A 164 -12.45 22.66 16.94
CA SER A 164 -12.99 21.79 18.01
C SER A 164 -12.14 21.81 19.28
N ILE A 165 -10.83 22.06 19.16
CA ILE A 165 -9.91 22.15 20.31
C ILE A 165 -10.06 23.49 21.04
N ILE A 166 -10.33 24.59 20.31
CA ILE A 166 -10.51 25.92 20.90
C ILE A 166 -11.83 26.02 21.69
N ILE A 167 -12.87 25.28 21.30
CA ILE A 167 -14.15 25.24 22.03
C ILE A 167 -14.02 24.47 23.36
N TYR A 168 -13.11 23.50 23.46
CA TYR A 168 -12.88 22.72 24.69
C TYR A 168 -11.91 23.38 25.69
N LEU A 169 -11.24 24.46 25.29
CA LEU A 169 -10.27 25.19 26.13
C LEU A 169 -10.83 26.50 26.69
N ARG A 170 -12.16 26.67 26.72
CA ARG A 170 -12.82 27.82 27.32
C ARG A 170 -13.82 27.43 28.40
#